data_AF-A0A9N9P0X0-F1
#
_entry.id   AF-A0A9N9P0X0-F1
#
_cell.length_a   1.000
_cell.length_b   1.000
_cell.length_c   1.000
_cell.angle_alpha   90.00
_cell.angle_beta   90.00
_cell.angle_gamma   90.00
#
_symmetry.space_group_name_H-M   'P 1'
#
loop_
_entity.id
_entity.type
_entity.pdbx_description
1 polymer ?
#
loop_
_entity_poly.entity_id
_entity_poly.type
_entity_poly.pdbx_seq_one_letter_code
_entity_poly.pdbx_strand_id
1 'polypeptide(L)'
;LFFVMLLIFGDIADVRQLWNENFDAMLEDFVHRGIPNGQPLIQTTLQSLNILLQRHLKTVTEFDLPDLLHEIIETELSTVLIEELSYNFIIADLNKANTLNKAQHTIFDETFSLIEHRKSG
;
A
#
# COMPACT_ATOMS: atom_id res chain seq x y z
N LEU A 1 -4.91 -1.41 -5.07
CA LEU A 1 -5.07 -2.06 -3.73
C LEU A 1 -4.92 -3.59 -3.80
N PHE A 2 -5.67 -4.26 -4.68
CA PHE A 2 -5.69 -5.73 -4.78
C PHE A 2 -4.31 -6.36 -5.02
N PHE A 3 -3.51 -5.79 -5.94
CA PHE A 3 -2.16 -6.27 -6.20
C PHE A 3 -1.27 -6.31 -4.95
N VAL A 4 -1.34 -5.28 -4.10
CA VAL A 4 -0.60 -5.22 -2.83
C VAL A 4 -1.07 -6.30 -1.85
N MET A 5 -2.37 -6.58 -1.80
CA MET A 5 -2.90 -7.67 -0.97
C MET A 5 -2.37 -9.03 -1.43
N LEU A 6 -2.26 -9.26 -2.75
CA LEU A 6 -1.65 -10.48 -3.29
C LEU A 6 -0.17 -10.58 -2.90
N LEU A 7 0.59 -9.48 -2.98
CA LEU A 7 1.99 -9.47 -2.56
C LEU A 7 2.16 -9.82 -1.07
N ILE A 8 1.28 -9.33 -0.20
CA ILE A 8 1.42 -9.52 1.25
C ILE A 8 0.89 -10.89 1.70
N PHE A 9 -0.23 -11.35 1.15
CA PHE A 9 -0.98 -12.50 1.68
C PHE A 9 -1.08 -13.69 0.73
N GLY A 10 -0.74 -13.52 -0.55
CA GLY A 10 -1.05 -14.47 -1.60
C GLY A 10 -0.09 -15.65 -1.74
N ASP A 11 1.03 -15.68 -1.01
CA ASP A 11 2.11 -16.67 -1.14
C ASP A 11 2.48 -16.94 -2.62
N ILE A 12 2.71 -15.84 -3.34
CA ILE A 12 2.89 -15.86 -4.79
C ILE A 12 4.31 -16.34 -5.13
N ALA A 13 4.40 -17.51 -5.76
CA ALA A 13 5.68 -18.12 -6.14
C ALA A 13 6.41 -17.35 -7.24
N ASP A 14 5.69 -16.75 -8.19
CA ASP A 14 6.26 -15.97 -9.29
C ASP A 14 5.65 -14.57 -9.35
N VAL A 15 6.27 -13.65 -8.61
CA VAL A 15 5.82 -12.25 -8.52
C VAL A 15 6.06 -11.50 -9.84
N ARG A 16 7.07 -11.89 -10.61
CA ARG A 16 7.39 -11.28 -11.91
C ARG A 16 6.32 -11.58 -12.94
N GLN A 17 5.87 -12.83 -13.00
CA GLN A 17 4.77 -13.24 -13.84
C GLN A 17 3.49 -12.51 -13.44
N LEU A 18 3.16 -12.48 -12.14
CA LEU A 18 1.98 -11.77 -11.64
C LEU A 18 2.01 -10.29 -12.02
N TRP A 19 3.18 -9.63 -11.89
CA TRP A 19 3.38 -8.25 -12.34
C TRP A 19 3.07 -8.12 -13.83
N ASN A 20 3.70 -8.90 -14.70
CA ASN A 20 3.53 -8.80 -16.15
C ASN A 20 2.07 -9.03 -16.60
N GLU A 21 1.37 -9.97 -15.97
CA GLU A 21 -0.04 -10.30 -16.29
C GLU A 21 -1.03 -9.22 -15.85
N ASN A 22 -0.72 -8.51 -14.77
CA ASN A 22 -1.64 -7.53 -14.18
C ASN A 22 -1.20 -6.08 -14.44
N PHE A 23 -0.04 -5.86 -15.04
CA PHE A 23 0.52 -4.54 -15.25
C PHE A 23 -0.43 -3.66 -16.06
N ASP A 24 -0.89 -4.14 -17.21
CA ASP A 24 -1.80 -3.39 -18.08
C ASP A 24 -3.11 -3.00 -17.37
N ALA A 25 -3.66 -3.89 -16.54
CA ALA A 25 -4.84 -3.59 -15.72
C ALA A 25 -4.55 -2.53 -14.64
N MET A 26 -3.36 -2.55 -14.03
CA MET A 26 -2.93 -1.51 -13.11
C MET A 26 -2.64 -0.17 -13.81
N LEU A 27 -2.34 -0.20 -15.12
CA LEU A 27 -2.10 1.01 -15.92
C LEU A 27 -3.38 1.75 -16.28
N GLU A 28 -4.51 1.06 -16.43
CA GLU A 28 -5.78 1.69 -16.81
C GLU A 28 -6.10 2.88 -15.90
N ASP A 29 -5.88 2.75 -14.59
CA ASP A 29 -6.14 3.81 -13.60
C ASP A 29 -5.29 5.08 -13.81
N PHE A 30 -4.13 4.97 -14.45
CA PHE A 30 -3.18 6.06 -14.67
C PHE A 30 -3.24 6.63 -16.11
N VAL A 31 -3.56 5.80 -17.11
CA VAL A 31 -3.81 6.25 -18.49
C VAL A 31 -5.03 7.18 -18.53
N HIS A 32 -6.10 6.85 -17.77
CA HIS A 32 -7.25 7.73 -17.60
C HIS A 32 -6.90 9.09 -16.96
N ARG A 33 -5.73 9.22 -16.33
CA ARG A 33 -5.22 10.45 -15.70
C ARG A 33 -4.27 11.25 -16.59
N GLY A 34 -4.02 10.82 -17.83
CA GLY A 34 -3.22 11.57 -18.81
C GLY A 34 -1.70 11.44 -18.65
N ILE A 35 -1.22 10.45 -17.89
CA ILE A 35 0.21 10.18 -17.74
C ILE A 35 0.73 9.49 -19.03
N PRO A 36 1.83 9.96 -19.65
CA PRO A 36 2.37 9.35 -20.85
C PRO A 36 2.82 7.90 -20.60
N ASN A 37 2.45 6.99 -21.51
CA ASN A 37 2.91 5.59 -21.49
C ASN A 37 4.44 5.50 -21.52
N GLY A 38 5.00 4.60 -20.70
CA GLY A 38 6.44 4.31 -20.69
C GLY A 38 7.04 4.23 -19.28
N GLN A 39 8.34 4.50 -19.19
CA GLN A 39 9.09 4.48 -17.92
C GLN A 39 8.49 5.36 -16.81
N PRO A 40 8.02 6.60 -17.10
CA PRO A 40 7.37 7.41 -16.06
C PRO A 40 6.17 6.71 -15.42
N LEU A 41 5.39 5.99 -16.23
CA LEU A 41 4.19 5.28 -15.79
C LEU A 41 4.53 4.07 -14.90
N ILE A 42 5.50 3.24 -15.30
CA ILE A 42 6.01 2.11 -14.51
C ILE A 42 6.44 2.59 -13.12
N GLN A 43 7.20 3.67 -13.09
CA GLN A 43 7.76 4.20 -11.85
C GLN A 43 6.68 4.79 -10.94
N THR A 44 5.71 5.54 -11.48
CA THR A 44 4.57 6.04 -10.68
C THR A 44 3.76 4.89 -10.07
N THR A 45 3.54 3.80 -10.82
CA THR A 45 2.90 2.59 -10.30
C THR A 45 3.73 1.96 -9.18
N LEU A 46 5.05 1.79 -9.36
CA LEU A 46 5.95 1.23 -8.34
C LEU A 46 6.01 2.10 -7.09
N GLN A 47 5.98 3.42 -7.19
CA GLN A 47 5.93 4.33 -6.03
C GLN A 47 4.64 4.17 -5.24
N SER A 48 3.51 4.10 -5.95
CA SER A 48 2.20 3.87 -5.36
C SER A 48 2.17 2.54 -4.60
N LEU A 49 2.72 1.48 -5.20
CA LEU A 49 2.88 0.18 -4.56
C LEU A 49 3.82 0.24 -3.35
N ASN A 50 4.95 0.93 -3.46
CA ASN A 50 5.93 1.03 -2.38
C ASN A 50 5.36 1.69 -1.13
N ILE A 51 4.59 2.77 -1.28
CA ILE A 51 3.92 3.44 -0.15
C ILE A 51 2.89 2.53 0.50
N LEU A 52 2.14 1.79 -0.31
CA LEU A 52 1.18 0.82 0.21
C LEU A 52 1.86 -0.32 0.96
N LEU A 53 2.97 -0.83 0.44
CA LEU A 53 3.78 -1.86 1.09
C LEU A 53 4.42 -1.37 2.39
N GLN A 54 4.87 -0.11 2.45
CA GLN A 54 5.49 0.47 3.65
C GLN A 54 4.55 0.46 4.86
N ARG A 55 3.23 0.55 4.64
CA ARG A 55 2.23 0.38 5.71
C ARG A 55 2.24 -1.02 6.33
N HIS A 56 2.71 -2.01 5.59
CA HIS A 56 2.90 -3.38 6.04
C HIS A 56 4.35 -3.69 6.41
N LEU A 57 5.17 -2.65 6.62
CA LEU A 57 6.62 -2.76 6.89
C LEU A 57 7.37 -3.50 5.77
N LYS A 58 6.86 -3.36 4.53
CA LYS A 58 7.44 -3.94 3.32
C LYS A 58 7.81 -2.87 2.31
N THR A 59 8.62 -3.24 1.33
CA THR A 59 9.05 -2.37 0.24
C THR A 59 9.00 -3.13 -1.08
N VAL A 60 8.92 -2.42 -2.21
CA VAL A 60 8.93 -3.06 -3.54
C VAL A 60 10.22 -3.86 -3.78
N THR A 61 11.32 -3.52 -3.11
CA THR A 61 12.61 -4.22 -3.20
C THR A 61 12.62 -5.60 -2.54
N GLU A 62 11.61 -5.92 -1.74
CA GLU A 62 11.42 -7.27 -1.17
C GLU A 62 10.73 -8.24 -2.13
N PHE A 63 10.30 -7.75 -3.28
CA PHE A 63 9.56 -8.52 -4.29
C PHE A 63 10.31 -8.50 -5.61
N ASP A 64 10.09 -9.52 -6.44
CA ASP A 64 10.67 -9.59 -7.78
C ASP A 64 9.91 -8.65 -8.75
N LEU A 65 9.97 -7.35 -8.47
CA LEU A 65 9.37 -6.26 -9.24
C LEU A 65 10.45 -5.49 -10.02
N PRO A 66 10.09 -4.66 -11.02
CA PRO A 66 11.07 -3.80 -11.68
C PRO A 66 11.66 -2.79 -10.69
N ASP A 67 12.90 -2.38 -10.94
CA ASP A 67 13.61 -1.47 -10.04
C ASP A 67 12.93 -0.11 -9.97
N LEU A 68 12.70 0.35 -8.74
CA LEU A 68 12.26 1.71 -8.46
C LEU A 68 13.47 2.65 -8.57
N LEU A 69 13.45 3.50 -9.59
CA LEU A 69 14.43 4.57 -9.77
C LEU A 69 14.20 5.59 -8.65
N HIS A 70 15.27 5.94 -7.94
CA HIS A 70 15.22 6.81 -6.76
C HIS A 70 14.82 8.26 -7.06
N GLU A 71 14.60 8.62 -8.33
CA GLU A 71 14.59 10.02 -8.79
C GLU A 71 13.25 10.48 -9.37
N ILE A 72 12.12 9.91 -8.94
CA ILE A 72 10.82 10.45 -9.28
C ILE A 72 10.22 11.11 -8.04
N ILE A 73 10.09 12.43 -8.16
CA ILE A 73 9.69 13.36 -7.12
C ILE A 73 8.29 12.97 -6.62
N GLU A 74 8.08 13.03 -5.31
CA GLU A 74 6.84 12.75 -4.55
C GLU A 74 5.56 13.50 -5.03
N THR A 75 5.59 14.20 -6.16
CA THR A 75 4.60 15.22 -6.53
C THR A 75 3.37 14.74 -7.29
N GLU A 76 3.29 13.48 -7.73
CA GLU A 76 2.13 12.99 -8.52
C GLU A 76 1.48 11.72 -7.99
N LEU A 77 1.65 11.40 -6.71
CA LEU A 77 0.68 10.53 -6.08
C LEU A 77 -0.58 11.34 -5.87
N SER A 78 -1.54 11.14 -6.77
CA SER A 78 -2.82 11.82 -6.72
C SER A 78 -3.35 11.75 -5.29
N THR A 79 -3.58 12.91 -4.67
CA THR A 79 -4.12 13.05 -3.31
C THR A 79 -5.33 12.13 -3.09
N VAL A 80 -6.10 11.90 -4.16
CA VAL A 80 -7.20 10.93 -4.28
C VAL A 80 -6.81 9.50 -3.86
N LEU A 81 -5.67 8.98 -4.32
CA LEU A 81 -5.21 7.64 -3.93
C LEU A 81 -4.90 7.62 -2.43
N ILE A 82 -4.18 8.63 -1.94
CA ILE A 82 -3.84 8.73 -0.51
C ILE A 82 -5.11 8.85 0.35
N GLU A 83 -6.10 9.63 -0.07
CA GLU A 83 -7.38 9.85 0.60
C GLU A 83 -8.26 8.61 0.60
N GLU A 84 -8.46 7.95 -0.53
CA GLU A 84 -9.23 6.70 -0.60
C GLU A 84 -8.58 5.59 0.23
N LEU A 85 -7.24 5.52 0.21
CA LEU A 85 -6.47 4.53 0.96
C LEU A 85 -6.43 4.81 2.46
N SER A 86 -6.47 6.08 2.87
CA SER A 86 -6.56 6.49 4.27
C SER A 86 -7.96 6.19 4.83
N TYR A 87 -9.00 6.56 4.07
CA TYR A 87 -10.39 6.36 4.45
C TYR A 87 -10.75 4.88 4.62
N ASN A 88 -10.39 4.03 3.65
CA ASN A 88 -10.70 2.60 3.71
C ASN A 88 -9.97 1.87 4.85
N PHE A 89 -8.73 2.25 5.16
CA PHE A 89 -7.98 1.68 6.27
C PHE A 89 -8.58 2.05 7.62
N ILE A 90 -8.88 3.34 7.83
CA ILE A 90 -9.48 3.86 9.07
C ILE A 90 -10.84 3.19 9.34
N ILE A 91 -11.70 3.05 8.32
CA ILE A 91 -13.03 2.45 8.50
C ILE A 91 -12.95 0.95 8.78
N ALA A 92 -12.06 0.21 8.10
CA ALA A 92 -11.90 -1.22 8.33
C ALA A 92 -11.38 -1.53 9.74
N ASP A 93 -10.42 -0.74 10.24
CA ASP A 93 -9.88 -0.89 11.59
C ASP A 93 -10.86 -0.43 12.67
N LEU A 94 -11.59 0.67 12.46
CA LEU A 94 -12.66 1.11 13.37
C LEU A 94 -13.77 0.07 13.47
N ASN A 95 -14.17 -0.54 12.35
CA ASN A 95 -15.20 -1.58 12.36
C ASN A 95 -14.73 -2.84 13.08
N LYS A 96 -13.46 -3.24 12.94
CA LYS A 96 -12.91 -4.38 13.68
C LYS A 96 -12.78 -4.09 15.17
N ALA A 97 -12.29 -2.90 15.53
CA ALA A 97 -12.23 -2.46 16.92
C ALA A 97 -13.61 -2.51 17.58
N ASN A 98 -14.67 -2.08 16.89
CA ASN A 98 -16.05 -2.13 17.41
C ASN A 98 -16.64 -3.55 17.55
N THR A 99 -15.96 -4.59 17.05
CA THR A 99 -16.38 -5.99 17.21
C THR A 99 -15.60 -6.76 18.27
N LEU A 100 -14.63 -6.12 18.93
CA LEU A 100 -13.81 -6.77 19.95
C LEU A 100 -14.65 -7.08 21.19
N ASN A 101 -14.38 -8.22 21.82
CA ASN A 101 -14.93 -8.49 23.15
C ASN A 101 -14.15 -7.70 24.23
N LYS A 102 -14.69 -7.66 25.44
CA LYS A 102 -14.19 -6.82 26.53
C LYS A 102 -12.71 -7.07 26.87
N ALA A 103 -12.24 -8.31 26.80
CA ALA A 103 -10.85 -8.65 27.08
C ALA A 103 -9.89 -8.21 25.95
N GLN A 104 -10.34 -8.32 24.69
CA GLN A 104 -9.57 -7.89 23.53
C GLN A 104 -9.46 -6.36 23.46
N HIS A 105 -10.51 -5.63 23.83
CA HIS A 105 -10.48 -4.17 23.95
C HIS A 105 -9.42 -3.71 24.95
N THR A 106 -9.34 -4.33 26.13
CA THR A 106 -8.32 -3.98 27.12
C THR A 106 -6.90 -4.14 26.60
N ILE A 107 -6.63 -5.25 25.89
CA ILE A 107 -5.31 -5.50 25.29
C ILE A 107 -5.00 -4.50 24.16
N PHE A 108 -6.01 -4.16 23.36
CA PHE A 108 -5.89 -3.17 22.30
C PHE A 108 -5.53 -1.79 22.87
N ASP A 109 -6.26 -1.33 23.89
CA ASP A 109 -6.05 -0.02 24.51
C ASP A 109 -4.66 0.08 25.18
N GLU A 110 -4.22 -0.97 25.87
CA GLU A 110 -2.87 -1.04 26.46
C GLU A 110 -1.77 -0.97 25.39
N THR A 111 -1.93 -1.72 24.31
CA THR A 111 -0.95 -1.73 23.20
C THR A 111 -0.91 -0.39 22.49
N PHE A 112 -2.07 0.24 22.27
CA PHE A 112 -2.18 1.55 21.63
C PHE A 112 -1.51 2.65 22.47
N SER A 113 -1.76 2.65 23.79
CA SER A 113 -1.13 3.58 24.73
C SER A 113 0.41 3.45 24.74
N LEU A 114 0.93 2.21 24.68
CA LEU A 114 2.36 1.95 24.61
C LEU A 114 3.02 2.50 23.33
N ILE A 115 2.30 2.50 22.20
CA ILE A 115 2.80 3.01 20.92
C ILE A 115 2.82 4.56 20.91
N GLU A 116 1.76 5.20 21.41
CA GLU A 116 1.66 6.66 21.54
C GLU A 116 2.78 7.23 22.43
N HIS A 117 3.08 6.55 23.54
CA HIS A 117 4.17 6.95 24.44
C HIS A 117 5.57 6.84 23.81
N ARG A 118 5.79 5.91 22.86
CA ARG A 118 7.09 5.78 22.16
C ARG A 118 7.30 6.81 21.05
N LYS A 119 6.23 7.36 20.47
CA LYS A 119 6.33 8.43 19.46
C LYS A 119 6.56 9.82 20.06
N SER A 120 6.28 9.98 21.35
CA SER A 120 6.33 11.28 22.05
C SER A 120 7.63 11.50 22.84
N GLY A 121 8.62 10.61 22.67
CA GLY A 121 9.90 10.60 23.40
C GLY A 121 11.11 10.79 22.49
#